data_AF-A0A522VCV3-F1
#
_entry.id   AF-A0A522VCV3-F1
#
_cell.length_a   1.000
_cell.length_b   1.000
_cell.length_c   1.000
_cell.angle_alpha   90.00
_cell.angle_beta   90.00
_cell.angle_gamma   90.00
#
_symmetry.space_group_name_H-M   'P 1'
#
loop_
_entity.id
_entity.type
_entity.pdbx_description
1 polymer ?
#
loop_
_entity_poly.entity_id
_entity_poly.type
_entity_poly.pdbx_seq_one_letter_code
_entity_poly.pdbx_strand_id
1 'polypeptide(L)' 'VGSAIPSTHELVDSSYDLAVEAVFKDKAALEAYNAHPQHQQAVAAMRPLVQKLVVYDFAE' A
#
# COMPACT_ATOMS: atom_id res chain seq x y z
N VAL A 1 0.17 -1.49 -10.29
CA VAL A 1 0.60 -2.70 -9.57
C VAL A 1 1.90 -3.17 -10.21
N GLY A 2 2.97 -3.23 -9.43
CA GLY A 2 4.26 -3.78 -9.84
C GLY A 2 4.69 -4.89 -8.89
N SER A 3 5.43 -5.88 -9.39
CA SER A 3 6.03 -6.94 -8.57
C SER A 3 7.43 -6.51 -8.15
N ALA A 4 7.88 -6.95 -6.97
CA ALA A 4 9.25 -6.71 -6.55
C ALA A 4 10.24 -7.37 -7.51
N ILE A 5 11.34 -6.67 -7.79
CA ILE A 5 12.50 -7.24 -8.47
C ILE A 5 13.53 -7.52 -7.37
N PRO A 6 14.05 -8.76 -7.25
CA PRO A 6 15.09 -9.06 -6.27
C PRO A 6 16.28 -8.12 -6.44
N SER A 7 16.75 -7.55 -5.33
CA SER A 7 17.93 -6.68 -5.31
C SER A 7 18.96 -7.23 -4.32
N THR A 8 20.23 -7.22 -4.72
CA THR A 8 21.36 -7.52 -3.83
C THR A 8 21.94 -6.27 -3.17
N HIS A 9 21.37 -5.09 -3.45
CA HIS A 9 21.85 -3.82 -2.90
C HIS A 9 21.36 -3.65 -1.46
N GLU A 10 22.27 -3.46 -0.50
CA GLU A 10 21.96 -3.45 0.94
C GLU A 10 20.92 -2.39 1.35
N LEU A 11 20.86 -1.27 0.62
CA LEU A 11 19.90 -0.18 0.87
C LEU A 11 18.50 -0.40 0.27
N VAL A 12 18.30 -1.44 -0.56
CA VAL A 12 17.02 -1.67 -1.26
C VAL A 12 16.25 -2.79 -0.55
N ASP A 13 15.12 -2.44 0.05
CA ASP A 13 14.15 -3.47 0.46
C ASP A 13 13.50 -4.07 -0.80
N SER A 14 13.71 -5.37 -0.99
CA SER A 14 13.06 -6.19 -2.02
C SER A 14 12.42 -7.44 -1.43
N SER A 15 12.09 -7.40 -0.13
CA SER A 15 11.50 -8.53 0.62
C SER A 15 9.97 -8.65 0.50
N TYR A 16 9.33 -7.75 -0.24
CA TYR A 16 7.86 -7.70 -0.43
C TYR A 16 7.43 -8.37 -1.74
N ASP A 17 6.19 -8.85 -1.80
CA ASP A 17 5.64 -9.48 -3.01
C ASP A 17 4.92 -8.48 -3.94
N LEU A 18 4.35 -7.41 -3.36
CA LEU A 18 3.49 -6.45 -4.03
C LEU A 18 3.74 -5.02 -3.56
N ALA A 19 3.87 -4.08 -4.49
CA ALA A 19 3.85 -2.64 -4.24
C ALA A 19 2.62 -1.97 -4.86
N VAL A 20 2.00 -1.08 -4.09
CA VAL A 20 0.83 -0.28 -4.51
C VAL A 20 1.14 1.18 -4.25
N GLU A 21 0.91 2.02 -5.26
CA GLU A 21 1.02 3.47 -5.18
C GLU A 21 -0.36 4.06 -5.50
N ALA A 22 -0.78 5.04 -4.69
CA ALA A 22 -2.02 5.77 -4.90
C ALA A 22 -1.76 7.26 -4.66
N VAL A 23 -2.15 8.09 -5.64
CA VAL A 23 -2.03 9.55 -5.56
C VAL A 23 -3.40 10.13 -5.30
N PHE A 24 -3.51 10.93 -4.23
CA PHE A 24 -4.73 11.63 -3.87
C PHE A 24 -4.56 13.12 -4.09
N LYS A 25 -5.67 13.80 -4.41
CA LYS A 25 -5.67 15.24 -4.63
C LYS A 25 -5.20 16.02 -3.40
N ASP A 26 -5.63 15.58 -2.23
CA ASP A 26 -5.35 16.19 -0.94
C ASP A 26 -5.57 15.17 0.19
N LYS A 27 -5.29 15.59 1.43
CA LYS A 27 -5.47 14.75 2.62
C LYS A 27 -6.94 14.35 2.84
N ALA A 28 -7.90 15.22 2.52
CA ALA A 28 -9.32 14.91 2.69
C ALA A 28 -9.75 13.79 1.74
N ALA A 29 -9.22 13.74 0.52
CA ALA A 29 -9.45 12.64 -0.42
C ALA A 29 -8.86 11.31 0.08
N LEU A 30 -7.67 11.32 0.70
CA LEU A 30 -7.08 10.13 1.34
C LEU A 30 -7.96 9.65 2.51
N GLU A 31 -8.40 10.56 3.38
CA GLU A 31 -9.29 10.22 4.50
C GLU A 31 -10.63 9.64 4.01
N ALA A 32 -11.22 10.23 2.97
CA ALA A 32 -12.44 9.73 2.35
C ALA A 32 -12.25 8.34 1.71
N TYR A 33 -11.10 8.10 1.06
CA TYR A 33 -10.74 6.79 0.52
C TYR A 33 -10.63 5.73 1.62
N ASN A 34 -9.92 6.06 2.72
CA ASN A 34 -9.76 5.16 3.85
C ASN A 34 -11.12 4.82 4.50
N ALA A 35 -12.04 5.78 4.60
CA ALA A 35 -13.38 5.54 5.15
C ALA A 35 -14.34 4.84 4.17
N HIS A 36 -13.99 4.71 2.89
CA HIS A 36 -14.93 4.23 1.88
C HIS A 36 -15.30 2.75 2.10
N PRO A 37 -16.60 2.37 2.04
CA PRO A 37 -17.03 0.99 2.31
C PRO A 37 -16.35 -0.06 1.42
N GLN A 38 -16.11 0.26 0.15
CA GLN A 38 -15.41 -0.65 -0.77
C GLN A 38 -13.94 -0.84 -0.38
N HIS A 39 -13.27 0.21 0.12
CA HIS A 39 -11.90 0.08 0.59
C HIS A 39 -11.84 -0.80 1.83
N GLN A 40 -12.75 -0.60 2.78
CA GLN A 40 -12.85 -1.45 3.98
C GLN A 40 -13.12 -2.92 3.64
N GLN A 41 -13.99 -3.19 2.66
CA GLN A 41 -14.22 -4.55 2.16
C GLN A 41 -12.97 -5.15 1.52
N ALA A 42 -12.22 -4.38 0.73
CA ALA A 42 -10.97 -4.83 0.12
C ALA A 42 -9.91 -5.14 1.20
N VAL A 43 -9.77 -4.29 2.21
CA VAL A 43 -8.86 -4.52 3.36
C VAL A 43 -9.24 -5.80 4.10
N ALA A 44 -10.53 -6.02 4.36
CA ALA A 44 -11.01 -7.23 5.04
C ALA A 44 -10.71 -8.50 4.22
N ALA A 45 -10.88 -8.46 2.91
CA ALA A 45 -10.56 -9.58 2.01
C ALA A 45 -9.05 -9.83 1.88
N MET A 46 -8.24 -8.77 1.94
CA MET A 46 -6.78 -8.85 1.79
C MET A 46 -6.09 -9.30 3.09
N ARG A 47 -6.60 -8.92 4.26
CA ARG A 47 -5.98 -9.18 5.57
C ARG A 47 -5.54 -10.64 5.82
N PRO A 48 -6.30 -11.68 5.43
CA PRO A 48 -5.88 -13.07 5.61
C PRO A 48 -4.68 -13.48 4.74
N LEU A 49 -4.42 -12.74 3.66
CA LEU A 49 -3.37 -13.04 2.68
C LEU A 49 -2.06 -12.31 2.99
N VAL A 50 -2.07 -11.38 3.96
CA VAL A 50 -0.95 -10.48 4.21
C VAL A 50 -0.21 -10.89 5.48
N GLN A 51 1.04 -11.31 5.32
CA GLN A 51 1.93 -11.60 6.45
C GLN A 51 2.55 -10.32 7.05
N LYS A 52 2.89 -9.34 6.21
CA LYS A 52 3.49 -8.06 6.60
C LYS A 52 2.94 -6.95 5.69
N LEU A 53 2.60 -5.81 6.29
CA LEU A 53 2.15 -4.61 5.58
C LEU A 53 2.93 -3.40 6.08
N VAL A 54 3.38 -2.57 5.16
CA VAL A 54 3.97 -1.25 5.45
C VAL A 54 3.28 -0.23 4.55
N VAL A 55 2.84 0.87 5.13
CA VAL A 55 2.14 1.96 4.43
C VAL A 55 2.85 3.26 4.75
N TYR A 56 3.11 4.06 3.72
CA TYR A 56 3.71 5.39 3.84
C TYR A 56 2.76 6.41 3.21
N ASP A 57 2.14 7.23 4.05
CA ASP A 57 1.37 8.40 3.61
C ASP A 57 2.26 9.64 3.74
N PHE A 58 2.40 10.39 2.66
CA PHE A 58 3.17 11.63 2.63
C PHE A 58 2.41 12.70 1.83
N ALA A 59 2.66 13.96 2.18
CA ALA A 59 2.15 15.13 1.48
C ALA A 59 3.30 16.10 1.25
N GLU A 60 3.26 16.82 0.13
CA GLU A 60 4.17 17.93 -0.18
C GLU A 60 3.62 19.28 0.30
#